data_AF-A0A9E3SL30-F1
#
_entry.id   AF-A0A9E3SL30-F1
#
_cell.length_a   1.000
_cell.length_b   1.000
_cell.length_c   1.000
_cell.angle_alpha   90.00
_cell.angle_beta   90.00
_cell.angle_gamma   90.00
#
_symmetry.space_group_name_H-M   'P 1'
#
loop_
_entity.id
_entity.type
_entity.pdbx_description
1 polymer ?
#
loop_
_entity_poly.entity_id
_entity_poly.type
_entity_poly.pdbx_seq_one_letter_code
_entity_poly.pdbx_strand_id
1 'polypeptide(L)'
;MTTGPRRLEELTLNSSAPPGQLLYDGWLLRFSPGKAKRARSVNPVYASTLPLEEKVGHCERLYRERGLPAIFRLSEPTMPDGLEACLAARGYGRFDTTQVREAAIDPAALAGPEVGHPRLEEWFDLVGSLRGSPIAQRAAHLARLAALPLPMRTAAILED
;
A
#
# COMPACT_ATOMS: atom_id res chain seq x y z
N MET A 1 16.83 17.64 5.93
CA MET A 1 17.36 16.26 5.89
C MET A 1 16.52 15.48 4.91
N THR A 2 17.12 14.82 3.92
CA THR A 2 16.42 13.92 3.00
C THR A 2 15.95 12.67 3.75
N THR A 3 14.74 12.20 3.47
CA THR A 3 14.20 11.01 4.14
C THR A 3 14.92 9.79 3.58
N GLY A 4 15.58 9.01 4.43
CA GLY A 4 16.27 7.80 3.97
C GLY A 4 15.32 6.82 3.25
N PRO A 5 15.79 6.06 2.26
CA PRO A 5 14.94 5.21 1.42
C PRO A 5 14.17 4.15 2.22
N ARG A 6 14.77 3.58 3.28
CA ARG A 6 14.06 2.68 4.21
C ARG A 6 12.90 3.37 4.94
N ARG A 7 13.06 4.64 5.31
CA ARG A 7 12.01 5.40 5.97
C ARG A 7 10.85 5.72 5.02
N LEU A 8 11.15 6.03 3.76
CA LEU A 8 10.11 6.20 2.73
C LEU A 8 9.33 4.90 2.49
N GLU A 9 10.03 3.76 2.50
CA GLU A 9 9.43 2.43 2.39
C GLU A 9 8.47 2.14 3.57
N GLU A 10 8.89 2.40 4.81
CA GLU A 10 8.03 2.27 6.00
C GLU A 10 6.77 3.14 5.89
N LEU A 11 6.92 4.42 5.52
CA LEU A 11 5.79 5.35 5.35
C LEU A 11 4.82 4.83 4.29
N THR A 12 5.33 4.33 3.17
CA THR A 12 4.53 3.76 2.08
C THR A 12 3.77 2.52 2.53
N LEU A 13 4.43 1.61 3.23
CA LEU A 13 3.80 0.41 3.78
C LEU A 13 2.71 0.81 4.81
N ASN A 14 3.00 1.72 5.73
CA ASN A 14 2.05 2.13 6.77
C ASN A 14 0.81 2.82 6.20
N SER A 15 0.96 3.63 5.14
CA SER A 15 -0.17 4.31 4.48
C SER A 15 -1.21 3.36 3.84
N SER A 16 -0.87 2.08 3.68
CA SER A 16 -1.67 1.08 2.98
C SER A 16 -1.89 -0.20 3.81
N ALA A 17 -1.70 -0.13 5.13
CA ALA A 17 -1.81 -1.28 6.01
C ALA A 17 -3.24 -1.85 6.03
N PRO A 18 -3.47 -3.09 5.54
CA PRO A 18 -4.75 -3.75 5.70
C PRO A 18 -4.86 -4.37 7.11
N PRO A 19 -6.09 -4.63 7.60
CA PRO A 19 -6.29 -5.36 8.85
C PRO A 19 -5.66 -6.76 8.84
N GLY A 20 -5.69 -7.46 7.68
CA GLY A 20 -5.10 -8.78 7.51
C GLY A 20 -3.67 -8.72 6.98
N GLN A 21 -2.69 -8.88 7.87
CA GLN A 21 -1.26 -8.91 7.53
C GLN A 21 -0.47 -9.90 8.42
N LEU A 22 0.62 -10.42 7.87
CA LEU A 22 1.48 -11.43 8.48
C LEU A 22 2.94 -11.07 8.24
N LEU A 23 3.76 -11.09 9.30
CA LEU A 23 5.21 -11.13 9.16
C LEU A 23 5.66 -12.59 9.03
N TYR A 24 6.45 -12.87 7.99
CA TYR A 24 6.95 -14.20 7.68
C TYR A 24 8.38 -14.11 7.18
N ASP A 25 9.34 -14.51 8.03
CA ASP A 25 10.77 -14.54 7.71
C ASP A 25 11.26 -13.25 7.02
N GLY A 26 11.09 -12.10 7.68
CA GLY A 26 11.50 -10.79 7.13
C GLY A 26 10.62 -10.23 6.01
N TRP A 27 9.57 -10.94 5.56
CA TRP A 27 8.61 -10.46 4.56
C TRP A 27 7.28 -10.10 5.22
N LEU A 28 6.63 -9.06 4.71
CA LEU A 28 5.29 -8.64 5.08
C LEU A 28 4.28 -9.09 4.01
N LEU A 29 3.40 -10.01 4.39
CA LEU A 29 2.32 -10.52 3.55
C LEU A 29 1.03 -9.80 3.92
N ARG A 30 0.29 -9.34 2.92
CA ARG A 30 -0.93 -8.54 3.08
C ARG A 30 -2.07 -9.17 2.31
N PHE A 31 -3.26 -9.25 2.92
CA PHE A 31 -4.36 -10.06 2.40
C PHE A 31 -5.65 -9.26 2.23
N SER A 32 -5.58 -8.04 1.66
CA SER A 32 -6.79 -7.28 1.37
C SER A 32 -7.62 -7.94 0.25
N PRO A 33 -8.94 -8.12 0.44
CA PRO A 33 -9.83 -8.58 -0.63
C PRO A 33 -10.14 -7.48 -1.66
N GLY A 34 -9.71 -6.24 -1.40
CA GLY A 34 -9.93 -5.10 -2.30
C GLY A 34 -9.00 -5.11 -3.52
N LYS A 35 -9.28 -4.23 -4.49
CA LYS A 35 -8.51 -4.14 -5.74
C LYS A 35 -7.09 -3.58 -5.57
N ALA A 36 -6.82 -2.84 -4.49
CA ALA A 36 -5.57 -2.13 -4.26
C ALA A 36 -4.38 -3.08 -4.05
N LYS A 37 -3.54 -3.26 -5.09
CA LYS A 37 -2.42 -4.21 -5.11
C LYS A 37 -1.46 -4.06 -3.92
N ARG A 38 -1.14 -2.82 -3.51
CA ARG A 38 -0.26 -2.52 -2.36
C ARG A 38 -0.75 -3.08 -1.01
N ALA A 39 -2.06 -3.28 -0.88
CA ALA A 39 -2.67 -3.86 0.32
C ALA A 39 -2.89 -5.38 0.21
N ARG A 40 -2.46 -6.00 -0.90
CA ARG A 40 -2.59 -7.44 -1.16
C ARG A 40 -1.36 -8.02 -1.87
N SER A 41 -0.18 -7.65 -1.41
CA SER A 41 1.10 -8.08 -1.97
C SER A 41 2.06 -8.55 -0.89
N VAL A 42 3.00 -9.38 -1.30
CA VAL A 42 4.19 -9.76 -0.53
C VAL A 42 5.19 -8.62 -0.66
N ASN A 43 5.75 -8.17 0.47
CA ASN A 43 6.73 -7.09 0.52
C ASN A 43 7.95 -7.61 1.31
N PRO A 44 9.11 -7.81 0.69
CA PRO A 44 10.35 -7.99 1.44
C PRO A 44 10.69 -6.71 2.22
N VAL A 45 10.91 -6.80 3.53
CA VAL A 45 11.15 -5.63 4.40
C VAL A 45 12.45 -5.76 5.18
N TYR A 46 12.73 -6.95 5.71
CA TYR A 46 13.89 -7.24 6.53
C TYR A 46 14.70 -8.40 5.94
N ALA A 47 15.89 -8.61 6.49
CA ALA A 47 16.69 -9.79 6.20
C ALA A 47 15.89 -11.06 6.47
N SER A 48 16.12 -12.08 5.65
CA SER A 48 15.42 -13.36 5.69
C SER A 48 16.39 -14.51 5.66
N THR A 49 16.02 -15.65 6.22
CA THR A 49 16.90 -16.82 6.36
C THR A 49 16.47 -18.03 5.54
N LEU A 50 15.19 -18.12 5.14
CA LEU A 50 14.71 -19.27 4.37
C LEU A 50 15.12 -19.18 2.89
N PRO A 51 15.33 -20.32 2.20
CA PRO A 51 15.57 -20.35 0.77
C PRO A 51 14.44 -19.70 -0.03
N LEU A 52 14.78 -18.90 -1.04
CA LEU A 52 13.79 -18.13 -1.82
C LEU A 52 12.72 -19.02 -2.46
N GLU A 53 13.11 -20.18 -2.99
CA GLU A 53 12.16 -21.10 -3.63
C GLU A 53 11.08 -21.58 -2.65
N GLU A 54 11.48 -21.95 -1.43
CA GLU A 54 10.57 -22.39 -0.37
C GLU A 54 9.63 -21.25 0.05
N LYS A 55 10.18 -20.03 0.24
CA LYS A 55 9.41 -18.85 0.65
C LYS A 55 8.40 -18.42 -0.39
N VAL A 56 8.81 -18.31 -1.65
CA VAL A 56 7.93 -17.91 -2.75
C VAL A 56 6.81 -18.95 -2.87
N GLY A 57 7.15 -20.25 -2.79
CA GLY A 57 6.15 -21.32 -2.78
C GLY A 57 5.19 -21.26 -1.60
N HIS A 58 5.67 -20.91 -0.40
CA HIS A 58 4.82 -20.69 0.77
C HIS A 58 3.86 -19.52 0.56
N CYS A 59 4.34 -18.39 0.04
CA CYS A 59 3.51 -17.23 -0.26
C CYS A 59 2.42 -17.57 -1.28
N GLU A 60 2.78 -18.22 -2.39
CA GLU A 60 1.83 -18.65 -3.41
C GLU A 60 0.69 -19.51 -2.84
N ARG A 61 1.01 -20.47 -1.97
CA ARG A 61 -0.01 -21.30 -1.31
C ARG A 61 -0.96 -20.46 -0.46
N LEU A 62 -0.44 -19.59 0.40
CA LEU A 62 -1.25 -18.74 1.28
C LEU A 62 -2.19 -17.80 0.49
N TYR A 63 -1.70 -17.24 -0.61
CA TYR A 63 -2.50 -16.37 -1.47
C TYR A 63 -3.58 -17.16 -2.22
N ARG A 64 -3.24 -18.34 -2.76
CA ARG A 64 -4.17 -19.23 -3.44
C ARG A 64 -5.30 -19.71 -2.51
N GLU A 65 -4.98 -20.11 -1.28
CA GLU A 65 -5.97 -20.51 -0.26
C GLU A 65 -6.98 -19.40 0.06
N ARG A 66 -6.60 -18.14 -0.16
CA ARG A 66 -7.43 -16.95 0.07
C ARG A 66 -8.10 -16.43 -1.20
N GLY A 67 -7.95 -17.11 -2.33
CA GLY A 67 -8.48 -16.66 -3.63
C GLY A 67 -7.84 -15.36 -4.13
N LEU A 68 -6.62 -15.04 -3.68
CA LEU A 68 -5.89 -13.83 -4.06
C LEU A 68 -4.76 -14.19 -5.05
N PRO A 69 -4.44 -13.33 -6.03
CA PRO A 69 -3.24 -13.50 -6.84
C PRO A 69 -2.00 -13.24 -6.00
N ALA A 70 -0.98 -14.09 -6.13
CA ALA A 70 0.33 -13.83 -5.55
C ALA A 70 0.98 -12.64 -6.28
N ILE A 71 1.14 -11.52 -5.59
CA ILE A 71 1.79 -10.32 -6.12
C ILE A 71 2.99 -10.03 -5.24
N PHE A 72 4.17 -9.88 -5.85
CA PHE A 72 5.39 -9.50 -5.16
C PHE A 72 5.71 -8.04 -5.48
N ARG A 73 5.86 -7.22 -4.44
CA ARG A 73 6.29 -5.84 -4.57
C ARG A 73 7.76 -5.75 -4.25
N LEU A 74 8.56 -5.48 -5.28
CA LEU A 74 10.00 -5.33 -5.16
C LEU A 74 10.32 -3.85 -4.90
N SER A 75 11.17 -3.59 -3.90
CA SER A 75 11.65 -2.26 -3.55
C SER A 75 13.17 -2.34 -3.43
N GLU A 76 13.92 -1.56 -4.20
CA GLU A 76 15.39 -1.59 -4.20
C GLU A 76 16.04 -1.59 -2.81
N PRO A 77 15.56 -0.81 -1.81
CA PRO A 77 16.19 -0.76 -0.49
C PRO A 77 16.04 -2.04 0.36
N THR A 78 15.11 -2.92 -0.01
CA THR A 78 14.73 -4.10 0.78
C THR A 78 14.67 -5.39 -0.05
N MET A 79 15.02 -5.33 -1.33
CA MET A 79 14.96 -6.47 -2.25
C MET A 79 16.06 -7.49 -1.91
N PRO A 80 15.71 -8.76 -1.61
CA PRO A 80 16.69 -9.81 -1.45
C PRO A 80 17.39 -10.15 -2.77
N ASP A 81 18.68 -10.47 -2.69
CA ASP A 81 19.46 -10.92 -3.84
C ASP A 81 18.84 -12.18 -4.48
N GLY A 82 18.82 -12.23 -5.80
CA GLY A 82 18.28 -13.36 -6.57
C GLY A 82 16.76 -13.49 -6.58
N LEU A 83 16.00 -12.66 -5.84
CA LEU A 83 14.53 -12.74 -5.81
C LEU A 83 13.91 -12.51 -7.19
N GLU A 84 14.39 -11.53 -7.95
CA GLU A 84 13.85 -11.26 -9.29
C GLU A 84 14.04 -12.47 -10.23
N ALA A 85 15.22 -13.10 -10.22
CA ALA A 85 15.50 -14.30 -11.01
C ALA A 85 14.64 -15.49 -10.56
N CYS A 86 14.48 -15.69 -9.25
CA CYS A 86 13.61 -16.74 -8.69
C CYS A 86 12.15 -16.57 -9.12
N LEU A 87 11.64 -15.33 -9.10
CA LEU A 87 10.30 -15.02 -9.59
C LEU A 87 10.18 -15.22 -11.11
N ALA A 88 11.16 -14.77 -11.89
CA ALA A 88 11.16 -14.97 -13.34
C ALA A 88 11.14 -16.46 -13.73
N ALA A 89 11.93 -17.30 -13.05
CA ALA A 89 11.94 -18.75 -13.26
C ALA A 89 10.59 -19.43 -12.96
N ARG A 90 9.73 -18.77 -12.18
CA ARG A 90 8.36 -19.19 -11.86
C ARG A 90 7.28 -18.55 -12.74
N GLY A 91 7.69 -17.82 -13.79
CA GLY A 91 6.78 -17.21 -14.76
C GLY A 91 6.21 -15.85 -14.33
N TYR A 92 6.74 -15.21 -13.28
CA TYR A 92 6.33 -13.85 -12.93
C TYR A 92 6.90 -12.85 -13.93
N GLY A 93 6.03 -11.98 -14.44
CA GLY A 93 6.40 -10.81 -15.23
C GLY A 93 6.29 -9.51 -14.43
N ARG A 94 7.10 -8.51 -14.80
CA ARG A 94 6.95 -7.14 -14.31
C ARG A 94 5.75 -6.49 -15.01
N PHE A 95 4.83 -5.88 -14.27
CA PHE A 95 3.62 -5.29 -14.87
C PHE A 95 3.27 -3.89 -14.38
N ASP A 96 3.76 -3.42 -13.23
CA ASP A 96 3.52 -2.05 -12.73
C ASP A 96 4.81 -1.52 -12.09
N THR A 97 5.32 -0.39 -12.57
CA THR A 97 6.44 0.32 -11.93
C THR A 97 5.90 1.49 -11.10
N THR A 98 6.32 1.57 -9.83
CA THR A 98 6.01 2.71 -8.94
C THR A 98 7.29 3.48 -8.66
N GLN A 99 7.28 4.80 -8.90
CA GLN A 99 8.36 5.70 -8.53
C GLN A 99 8.03 6.37 -7.19
N VAL A 100 8.93 6.27 -6.22
CA VAL A 100 8.83 7.01 -4.96
C VAL A 100 9.73 8.24 -5.08
N ARG A 101 9.15 9.41 -4.86
CA ARG A 101 9.84 10.70 -4.95
C ARG A 101 9.60 11.49 -3.68
N GLU A 102 10.61 12.23 -3.26
CA GLU A 102 10.49 13.23 -2.20
C GLU A 102 10.87 14.60 -2.74
N ALA A 103 10.23 15.63 -2.19
CA ALA A 103 10.54 17.02 -2.48
C ALA A 103 10.34 17.84 -1.20
N ALA A 104 11.15 18.87 -1.03
CA ALA A 104 10.88 19.87 0.00
C ALA A 104 9.64 20.67 -0.41
N ILE A 105 8.72 20.87 0.54
CA ILE A 105 7.58 21.76 0.36
C ILE A 105 7.96 23.09 1.00
N ASP A 106 7.94 24.16 0.20
CA ASP A 106 8.04 25.53 0.69
C ASP A 106 6.62 26.09 0.89
N PRO A 107 6.14 26.28 2.13
CA PRO A 107 4.81 26.82 2.40
C PRO A 107 4.60 28.22 1.81
N ALA A 108 5.65 29.03 1.69
CA ALA A 108 5.55 30.39 1.15
C ALA A 108 5.36 30.40 -0.37
N ALA A 109 5.75 29.31 -1.05
CA ALA A 109 5.55 29.13 -2.48
C ALA A 109 4.21 28.45 -2.84
N LEU A 110 3.40 28.07 -1.84
CA LEU A 110 2.10 27.46 -2.07
C LEU A 110 1.11 28.52 -2.57
N ALA A 111 0.53 28.29 -3.74
CA ALA A 111 -0.58 29.04 -4.30
C ALA A 111 -1.70 28.08 -4.70
N GLY A 112 -2.95 28.50 -4.56
CA GLY A 112 -4.12 27.67 -4.90
C GLY A 112 -5.41 28.18 -4.26
N PRO A 113 -6.55 27.56 -4.60
CA PRO A 113 -7.82 27.88 -3.97
C PRO A 113 -7.81 27.48 -2.50
N GLU A 114 -8.71 28.08 -1.71
CA GLU A 114 -8.94 27.65 -0.33
C GLU A 114 -9.42 26.18 -0.34
N VAL A 115 -8.77 25.33 0.45
CA VAL A 115 -9.09 23.91 0.53
C VAL A 115 -9.94 23.66 1.76
N GLY A 116 -11.14 23.13 1.55
CA GLY A 116 -12.01 22.72 2.65
C GLY A 116 -11.47 21.48 3.35
N HIS A 117 -11.66 21.42 4.68
CA HIS A 117 -11.32 20.27 5.51
C HIS A 117 -12.59 19.67 6.13
N PRO A 118 -13.47 19.04 5.33
CA PRO A 118 -14.72 18.46 5.82
C PRO A 118 -14.46 17.37 6.86
N ARG A 119 -15.44 17.06 7.72
CA ARG A 119 -15.30 15.93 8.65
C ARG A 119 -15.11 14.62 7.88
N LEU A 120 -14.53 13.61 8.53
CA LEU A 120 -14.17 12.36 7.86
C LEU A 120 -15.39 11.71 7.18
N GLU A 121 -16.54 11.73 7.85
CA GLU A 121 -17.80 11.18 7.35
C GLU A 121 -18.29 11.93 6.10
N GLU A 122 -18.28 13.26 6.14
CA GLU A 122 -18.68 14.13 5.02
C GLU A 122 -17.75 13.93 3.81
N TRP A 123 -16.44 13.88 4.06
CA TRP A 123 -15.45 13.60 3.03
C TRP A 123 -15.70 12.24 2.35
N PHE A 124 -16.11 11.24 3.12
CA PHE A 124 -16.44 9.91 2.61
C PHE A 124 -17.65 9.90 1.70
N ASP A 125 -18.68 10.67 2.04
CA ASP A 125 -19.87 10.82 1.21
C ASP A 125 -19.57 11.56 -0.09
N LEU A 126 -18.75 12.60 -0.04
CA LEU A 126 -18.26 13.31 -1.24
C LEU A 126 -17.50 12.35 -2.17
N VAL A 127 -16.48 11.64 -1.65
CA VAL A 127 -15.68 10.68 -2.42
C VAL A 127 -16.54 9.53 -2.95
N GLY A 128 -17.45 9.02 -2.13
CA GLY A 128 -18.35 7.94 -2.50
C GLY A 128 -19.27 8.33 -3.65
N SER A 129 -19.76 9.58 -3.66
CA SER A 129 -20.60 10.13 -4.73
C SER A 129 -19.81 10.29 -6.03
N LEU A 130 -18.61 10.88 -5.97
CA LEU A 130 -17.71 11.00 -7.13
C LEU A 130 -17.34 9.65 -7.77
N ARG A 131 -17.15 8.62 -6.94
CA ARG A 131 -16.78 7.27 -7.42
C ARG A 131 -17.98 6.39 -7.79
N GLY A 132 -19.21 6.86 -7.61
CA GLY A 132 -20.42 6.03 -7.75
C GLY A 132 -20.42 4.79 -6.84
N SER A 133 -19.77 4.87 -5.68
CA SER A 133 -19.59 3.71 -4.78
C SER A 133 -20.85 3.43 -3.96
N PRO A 134 -21.29 2.15 -3.83
CA PRO A 134 -22.43 1.78 -2.99
C PRO A 134 -22.21 2.15 -1.52
N ILE A 135 -23.28 2.59 -0.83
CA ILE A 135 -23.23 3.07 0.57
C ILE A 135 -22.58 2.06 1.51
N ALA A 136 -22.88 0.77 1.36
CA ALA A 136 -22.28 -0.30 2.19
C ALA A 136 -20.75 -0.38 2.06
N GLN A 137 -20.17 -0.05 0.89
CA GLN A 137 -18.72 -0.02 0.70
C GLN A 137 -18.08 1.23 1.32
N ARG A 138 -18.85 2.32 1.48
CA ARG A 138 -18.40 3.56 2.14
C ARG A 138 -18.17 3.33 3.63
N ALA A 139 -19.12 2.70 4.32
CA ALA A 139 -19.02 2.40 5.76
C ALA A 139 -17.80 1.52 6.11
N ALA A 140 -17.56 0.45 5.33
CA ALA A 140 -16.40 -0.42 5.54
C ALA A 140 -15.06 0.27 5.21
N HIS A 141 -15.06 1.26 4.32
CA HIS A 141 -13.87 2.05 4.02
C HIS A 141 -13.61 3.11 5.11
N LEU A 142 -14.67 3.75 5.63
CA LEU A 142 -14.62 4.69 6.76
C LEU A 142 -14.08 4.03 8.02
N ALA A 143 -14.64 2.89 8.42
CA ALA A 143 -14.20 2.17 9.61
C ALA A 143 -12.70 1.79 9.55
N ARG A 144 -12.21 1.45 8.36
CA ARG A 144 -10.79 1.14 8.14
C ARG A 144 -9.89 2.35 8.30
N LEU A 145 -10.28 3.50 7.73
CA LEU A 145 -9.49 4.72 7.81
C LEU A 145 -9.52 5.32 9.22
N ALA A 146 -10.68 5.30 9.89
CA ALA A 146 -10.83 5.76 11.27
C ALA A 146 -9.99 4.94 12.27
N ALA A 147 -9.71 3.68 11.97
CA ALA A 147 -8.87 2.80 12.80
C ALA A 147 -7.37 2.89 12.48
N LEU A 148 -6.94 3.75 11.54
CA LEU A 148 -5.52 3.89 11.24
C LEU A 148 -4.78 4.58 12.40
N PRO A 149 -3.58 4.10 12.77
CA PRO A 149 -2.76 4.75 13.80
C PRO A 149 -2.07 6.03 13.28
N LEU A 150 -2.21 6.34 11.99
CA LEU A 150 -1.63 7.53 11.37
C LEU A 150 -2.60 8.71 11.48
N PRO A 151 -2.11 9.92 11.81
CA PRO A 151 -2.92 11.13 11.70
C PRO A 151 -3.47 11.26 10.28
N MET A 152 -4.78 11.41 10.17
CA MET A 152 -5.44 11.67 8.91
C MET A 152 -5.97 13.09 8.87
N ARG A 153 -5.86 13.71 7.70
CA ARG A 153 -6.53 14.96 7.37
C ARG A 153 -7.26 14.78 6.05
N THR A 154 -8.48 15.26 6.01
CA THR A 154 -9.32 15.31 4.82
C THR A 154 -9.09 16.64 4.11
N ALA A 155 -9.26 16.62 2.80
CA ALA A 155 -9.16 17.80 1.96
C ALA A 155 -10.14 17.63 0.80
N ALA A 156 -10.84 18.71 0.46
CA ALA A 156 -11.72 18.77 -0.70
C ALA A 156 -11.55 20.14 -1.37
N ILE A 157 -11.44 20.11 -2.71
CA ILE A 157 -11.60 21.28 -3.56
C ILE A 157 -13.00 21.14 -4.15
N LEU A 158 -13.85 22.14 -3.89
CA LEU A 158 -15.19 22.21 -4.44
C LEU A 158 -15.14 23.27 -5.54
N GLU A 159 -15.43 22.88 -6.77
CA GLU A 159 -15.64 23.80 -7.87
C GLU A 159 -17.15 24.12 -7.91
N ASP A 160 -17.50 25.41 -8.00
CA ASP A 160 -18.88 25.88 -8.15
C ASP A 160 -19.49 25.49 -9.50
#